data_AF-A0A2W5ZB39-F1
#
_entry.id   AF-A0A2W5ZB39-F1
#
_cell.length_a   1.000
_cell.length_b   1.000
_cell.length_c   1.000
_cell.angle_alpha   90.00
_cell.angle_beta   90.00
_cell.angle_gamma   90.00
#
_symmetry.space_group_name_H-M   'P 1'
#
loop_
_entity.id
_entity.type
_entity.pdbx_description
1 polymer ?
#
loop_
_entity_poly.entity_id
_entity_poly.type
_entity_poly.pdbx_seq_one_letter_code
_entity_poly.pdbx_strand_id
1 'polypeptide(L)'
;MTNGKWQVTRADRPAKKFDAEATHTDPLALMRKILLLSLLLIPLVLRAETEKIPPEKELKTLVRNSLLAFNKGVQEKNFTGFYKEELASVFREQMSPEKFTTAFESFFEKKGYDLSGVAKSEPVFDEPPAIDSNGVLILNGHYPTRPNKITFTLKYLGEKTVWKLVGINVQVAPVVENTGTLPSEKELKALALGSLMAFNQSIQEKNFDDFYQQIAKLWRDETTAGKLKEIFQSFIDKEVDLSPISKVQPKFEEKPAINESGMLILKGSYPTQSSKVVFTLKYVYEDAAWKLVGINVNLTKNETKTEKTDDE
;
A
#
# COMPACT_ATOMS: atom_id res chain seq x y z
N MET A 1 -16.41 69.10 4.22
CA MET A 1 -15.36 68.19 3.70
C MET A 1 -14.52 67.72 4.88
N THR A 2 -14.78 66.54 5.40
CA THR A 2 -13.88 65.78 6.28
C THR A 2 -14.35 64.32 6.29
N ASN A 3 -13.55 63.47 5.65
CA ASN A 3 -13.65 62.02 5.65
C ASN A 3 -12.83 61.44 6.83
N GLY A 4 -13.21 60.25 7.31
CA GLY A 4 -12.40 59.39 8.19
C GLY A 4 -12.95 59.33 9.62
N LYS A 5 -13.12 58.20 10.30
CA LYS A 5 -12.52 56.86 10.20
C LYS A 5 -13.54 55.85 10.72
N TRP A 6 -13.87 54.81 9.96
CA TRP A 6 -14.39 53.57 10.53
C TRP A 6 -13.19 52.72 10.94
N GLN A 7 -13.01 52.52 12.25
CA GLN A 7 -12.12 51.47 12.76
C GLN A 7 -12.88 50.15 12.68
N VAL A 8 -12.37 49.21 11.90
CA VAL A 8 -12.70 47.80 12.03
C VAL A 8 -11.51 47.13 12.67
N THR A 9 -11.71 46.65 13.89
CA THR A 9 -10.77 45.84 14.66
C THR A 9 -10.48 44.55 13.88
N ARG A 10 -9.22 44.36 13.49
CA ARG A 10 -8.73 43.13 12.87
C ARG A 10 -8.60 42.09 13.98
N ALA A 11 -9.63 41.27 14.16
CA ALA A 11 -9.52 40.07 14.99
C ALA A 11 -8.50 39.12 14.33
N ASP A 12 -7.46 38.78 15.08
CA ASP A 12 -6.45 37.80 14.73
C ASP A 12 -7.10 36.47 14.38
N ARG A 13 -7.04 36.13 13.08
CA ARG A 13 -7.44 34.82 12.58
C ARG A 13 -6.17 33.97 12.54
N PRO A 14 -6.02 32.94 13.39
CA PRO A 14 -4.86 32.06 13.29
C PRO A 14 -4.84 31.40 11.92
N ALA A 15 -3.67 31.44 11.28
CA ALA A 15 -3.41 30.77 10.02
C ALA A 15 -3.71 29.28 10.20
N LYS A 16 -4.80 28.80 9.59
CA LYS A 16 -5.03 27.37 9.38
C LYS A 16 -3.88 26.86 8.51
N LYS A 17 -2.87 26.25 9.14
CA LYS A 17 -2.05 25.23 8.49
C LYS A 17 -3.00 24.09 8.14
N PHE A 18 -3.43 24.07 6.88
CA PHE A 18 -3.92 22.86 6.27
C PHE A 18 -2.68 22.08 5.86
N ASP A 19 -2.26 21.17 6.74
CA ASP A 19 -1.37 20.08 6.36
C ASP A 19 -2.19 19.13 5.47
N ALA A 20 -2.27 19.48 4.18
CA ALA A 20 -2.71 18.56 3.15
C ALA A 20 -1.53 17.63 2.86
N GLU A 21 -1.27 16.70 3.78
CA GLU A 21 -0.58 15.46 3.45
C GLU A 21 -1.50 14.68 2.52
N ALA A 22 -1.42 14.99 1.22
CA ALA A 22 -1.85 14.06 0.21
C ALA A 22 -0.91 12.86 0.33
N THR A 23 -1.35 11.83 1.05
CA THR A 23 -0.73 10.51 1.03
C THR A 23 -0.78 10.03 -0.41
N HIS A 24 0.24 10.37 -1.19
CA HIS A 24 0.42 9.91 -2.56
C HIS A 24 0.63 8.40 -2.47
N THR A 25 -0.43 7.66 -2.75
CA THR A 25 -0.46 6.21 -2.74
C THR A 25 0.59 5.68 -3.71
N ASP A 26 1.50 4.88 -3.17
CA ASP A 26 2.40 4.01 -3.92
C ASP A 26 1.56 3.22 -4.95
N PRO A 27 1.85 3.24 -6.26
CA PRO A 27 1.07 2.49 -7.24
C PRO A 27 1.15 0.97 -7.06
N LEU A 28 2.09 0.43 -6.26
CA LEU A 28 1.96 -0.96 -5.77
C LEU A 28 1.08 -1.09 -4.51
N ALA A 29 0.84 -0.02 -3.76
CA ALA A 29 -0.25 0.00 -2.78
C ALA A 29 -1.62 -0.06 -3.47
N LEU A 30 -1.74 0.31 -4.76
CA LEU A 30 -2.90 -0.05 -5.58
C LEU A 30 -2.96 -1.56 -5.91
N MET A 31 -1.81 -2.25 -5.98
CA MET A 31 -1.76 -3.71 -6.19
C MET A 31 -1.97 -4.51 -4.90
N ARG A 32 -1.51 -3.97 -3.76
CA ARG A 32 -1.76 -4.52 -2.42
C ARG A 32 -3.13 -4.05 -1.94
N LYS A 33 -4.15 -4.88 -2.11
CA LYS A 33 -5.44 -4.60 -1.47
C LYS A 33 -5.31 -4.86 0.02
N ILE A 34 -5.33 -3.79 0.81
CA ILE A 34 -5.26 -3.82 2.27
C ILE A 34 -6.63 -3.46 2.78
N LEU A 35 -7.25 -4.37 3.52
CA LEU A 35 -8.44 -4.06 4.30
C LEU A 35 -8.24 -4.58 5.72
N LEU A 36 -8.16 -3.65 6.66
CA LEU A 36 -8.09 -3.93 8.08
C LEU A 36 -9.49 -3.81 8.67
N LEU A 37 -10.09 -4.96 8.99
CA LEU A 37 -11.35 -4.99 9.73
C LEU A 37 -11.09 -5.68 11.07
N SER A 38 -10.95 -4.89 12.13
CA SER A 38 -10.71 -5.39 13.48
C SER A 38 -11.53 -4.62 14.49
N LEU A 39 -12.19 -5.34 15.38
CA LEU A 39 -12.93 -4.76 16.49
C LEU A 39 -11.97 -4.36 17.62
N LEU A 40 -12.17 -3.17 18.18
CA LEU A 40 -11.65 -2.84 19.51
C LEU A 40 -12.60 -3.45 20.53
N LEU A 41 -12.22 -4.56 21.15
CA LEU A 41 -12.97 -5.12 22.26
C LEU A 41 -12.78 -4.20 23.47
N ILE A 42 -13.88 -3.66 24.00
CA ILE A 42 -13.91 -3.13 25.36
C ILE A 42 -13.63 -4.33 26.28
N PRO A 43 -12.77 -4.21 27.32
CA PRO A 43 -12.47 -5.33 28.21
C PRO A 43 -13.75 -5.79 28.90
N LEU A 44 -14.38 -6.80 28.33
CA LEU A 44 -15.49 -7.50 28.93
C LEU A 44 -14.82 -8.49 29.88
N VAL A 45 -14.98 -8.29 31.19
CA VAL A 45 -14.47 -9.20 32.22
C VAL A 45 -15.28 -10.50 32.15
N LEU A 46 -15.08 -11.28 31.09
CA LEU A 46 -15.34 -12.71 31.13
C LEU A 46 -14.16 -13.35 31.84
N ARG A 47 -14.44 -14.16 32.86
CA ARG A 47 -13.48 -15.12 33.39
C ARG A 47 -13.13 -16.08 32.25
N ALA A 48 -12.10 -15.73 31.48
CA ALA A 48 -11.43 -16.69 30.62
C ALA A 48 -10.71 -17.65 31.55
N GLU A 49 -11.09 -18.93 31.51
CA GLU A 49 -10.08 -19.97 31.73
C GLU A 49 -8.92 -19.61 30.80
N THR A 50 -7.69 -19.58 31.28
CA THR A 50 -6.52 -19.17 30.47
C THR A 50 -6.48 -20.04 29.22
N GLU A 51 -7.01 -19.53 28.12
CA GLU A 51 -7.10 -20.25 26.86
C GLU A 51 -5.66 -20.49 26.43
N LYS A 52 -5.27 -21.76 26.38
CA LYS A 52 -3.93 -22.12 25.95
C LYS A 52 -3.85 -21.93 24.45
N ILE A 53 -2.75 -21.36 23.98
CA ILE A 53 -2.47 -21.28 22.55
C ILE A 53 -2.58 -22.69 21.96
N PRO A 54 -3.43 -22.91 20.94
CA PRO A 54 -3.56 -24.21 20.30
C PRO A 54 -2.23 -24.72 19.72
N PRO A 55 -2.04 -26.04 19.57
CA PRO A 55 -0.87 -26.58 18.89
C PRO A 55 -0.74 -26.03 17.46
N GLU A 56 0.49 -25.85 16.97
CA GLU A 56 0.75 -25.22 15.66
C GLU A 56 -0.04 -25.86 14.50
N LYS A 57 -0.19 -27.19 14.51
CA LYS A 57 -0.99 -27.91 13.50
C LYS A 57 -2.44 -27.41 13.45
N GLU A 58 -3.05 -27.17 14.61
CA GLU A 58 -4.40 -26.65 14.72
C GLU A 58 -4.47 -25.20 14.24
N LEU A 59 -3.48 -24.37 14.59
CA LEU A 59 -3.37 -22.99 14.11
C LEU A 59 -3.28 -22.93 12.57
N LYS A 60 -2.43 -23.77 11.96
CA LYS A 60 -2.32 -23.88 10.50
C LYS A 60 -3.65 -24.28 9.86
N THR A 61 -4.37 -25.24 10.46
CA THR A 61 -5.71 -25.64 10.00
C THR A 61 -6.72 -24.49 10.13
N LEU A 62 -6.72 -23.77 11.25
CA LEU A 62 -7.61 -22.64 11.50
C LEU A 62 -7.44 -21.55 10.44
N VAL A 63 -6.20 -21.10 10.21
CA VAL A 63 -5.87 -20.10 9.19
C VAL A 63 -6.28 -20.58 7.79
N ARG A 64 -5.94 -21.83 7.44
CA ARG A 64 -6.28 -22.40 6.13
C ARG A 64 -7.79 -22.38 5.90
N ASN A 65 -8.57 -22.86 6.86
CA ASN A 65 -10.03 -22.95 6.74
C ASN A 65 -10.65 -21.56 6.60
N SER A 66 -10.25 -20.61 7.44
CA SER A 66 -10.76 -19.23 7.37
C SER A 66 -10.45 -18.58 6.03
N LEU A 67 -9.23 -18.73 5.49
CA LEU A 67 -8.89 -18.15 4.19
C LEU A 67 -9.56 -18.85 3.00
N LEU A 68 -9.82 -20.17 3.09
CA LEU A 68 -10.61 -20.87 2.07
C LEU A 68 -12.08 -20.48 2.09
N ALA A 69 -12.67 -20.30 3.28
CA ALA A 69 -14.03 -19.77 3.43
C ALA A 69 -14.12 -18.33 2.91
N PHE A 70 -13.11 -17.50 3.19
CA PHE A 70 -13.01 -16.15 2.65
C PHE A 70 -12.91 -16.18 1.12
N ASN A 71 -12.03 -17.01 0.56
CA ASN A 71 -11.91 -17.17 -0.90
C ASN A 71 -13.24 -17.59 -1.53
N LYS A 72 -13.98 -18.51 -0.91
CA LYS A 72 -15.31 -18.90 -1.39
C LYS A 72 -16.24 -17.69 -1.48
N GLY A 73 -16.27 -16.84 -0.45
CA GLY A 73 -17.05 -15.60 -0.45
C GLY A 73 -16.63 -14.63 -1.56
N VAL A 74 -15.32 -14.51 -1.84
CA VAL A 74 -14.78 -13.72 -2.95
C VAL A 74 -15.25 -14.28 -4.31
N GLN A 75 -15.11 -15.59 -4.54
CA GLN A 75 -15.50 -16.23 -5.80
C GLN A 75 -17.01 -16.15 -6.06
N GLU A 76 -17.82 -16.34 -5.01
CA GLU A 76 -19.29 -16.29 -5.08
C GLU A 76 -19.83 -14.86 -5.03
N LYS A 77 -18.97 -13.86 -4.77
CA LYS A 77 -19.35 -12.46 -4.51
C LYS A 77 -20.41 -12.35 -3.41
N ASN A 78 -20.35 -13.26 -2.44
CA ASN A 78 -21.35 -13.41 -1.41
C ASN A 78 -20.70 -13.87 -0.10
N PHE A 79 -20.66 -12.97 0.88
CA PHE A 79 -20.08 -13.26 2.19
C PHE A 79 -21.08 -13.75 3.22
N THR A 80 -22.35 -13.99 2.88
CA THR A 80 -23.39 -14.38 3.85
C THR A 80 -22.99 -15.62 4.66
N GLY A 81 -22.48 -16.66 3.98
CA GLY A 81 -22.01 -17.88 4.64
C GLY A 81 -20.79 -17.62 5.53
N PHE A 82 -19.78 -16.94 5.00
CA PHE A 82 -18.58 -16.56 5.75
C PHE A 82 -18.93 -15.72 7.00
N TYR A 83 -19.79 -14.73 6.83
CA TYR A 83 -20.23 -13.83 7.89
C TYR A 83 -20.92 -14.58 9.02
N LYS A 84 -21.80 -15.53 8.69
CA LYS A 84 -22.54 -16.32 9.68
C LYS A 84 -21.65 -17.37 10.36
N GLU A 85 -20.82 -18.07 9.60
CA GLU A 85 -20.14 -19.27 10.07
C GLU A 85 -18.71 -19.01 10.56
N GLU A 86 -17.99 -18.00 10.06
CA GLU A 86 -16.59 -17.74 10.43
C GLU A 86 -16.45 -16.61 11.46
N LEU A 87 -17.30 -15.59 11.41
CA LEU A 87 -17.18 -14.44 12.31
C LEU A 87 -17.73 -14.75 13.71
N ALA A 88 -17.18 -14.07 14.71
CA ALA A 88 -17.69 -14.11 16.07
C ALA A 88 -19.00 -13.31 16.19
N SER A 89 -19.84 -13.69 17.15
CA SER A 89 -21.12 -13.04 17.45
C SER A 89 -20.92 -11.56 17.80
N VAL A 90 -19.93 -11.26 18.63
CA VAL A 90 -19.57 -9.87 19.01
C VAL A 90 -19.16 -9.00 17.82
N PHE A 91 -18.58 -9.60 16.78
CA PHE A 91 -18.22 -8.89 15.56
C PHE A 91 -19.45 -8.61 14.70
N ARG A 92 -20.33 -9.62 14.53
CA ARG A 92 -21.58 -9.49 13.78
C ARG A 92 -22.56 -8.47 14.38
N GLU A 93 -22.50 -8.24 15.69
CA GLU A 93 -23.32 -7.24 16.37
C GLU A 93 -22.90 -5.79 16.02
N GLN A 94 -21.64 -5.58 15.64
CA GLN A 94 -21.08 -4.24 15.42
C GLN A 94 -20.90 -3.89 13.94
N MET A 95 -20.78 -4.91 13.07
CA MET A 95 -20.54 -4.74 11.64
C MET A 95 -21.61 -5.48 10.86
N SER A 96 -22.50 -4.78 10.15
CA SER A 96 -23.56 -5.45 9.37
C SER A 96 -23.00 -6.27 8.20
N PRO A 97 -23.73 -7.29 7.70
CA PRO A 97 -23.30 -8.09 6.54
C PRO A 97 -23.01 -7.25 5.30
N GLU A 98 -23.81 -6.20 5.07
CA GLU A 98 -23.67 -5.30 3.91
C GLU A 98 -22.37 -4.49 4.04
N LYS A 99 -22.15 -3.87 5.21
CA LYS A 99 -20.90 -3.14 5.46
C LYS A 99 -19.69 -4.06 5.34
N PHE A 100 -19.80 -5.31 5.83
CA PHE A 100 -18.71 -6.29 5.74
C PHE A 100 -18.41 -6.62 4.28
N THR A 101 -19.44 -6.90 3.48
CA THR A 101 -19.31 -7.19 2.05
C THR A 101 -18.69 -6.00 1.31
N THR A 102 -19.17 -4.78 1.58
CA THR A 102 -18.63 -3.55 0.97
C THR A 102 -17.17 -3.34 1.30
N ALA A 103 -16.74 -3.66 2.52
CA ALA A 103 -15.34 -3.54 2.90
C ALA A 103 -14.44 -4.44 2.02
N PHE A 104 -14.95 -5.58 1.55
CA PHE A 104 -14.23 -6.51 0.68
C PHE A 104 -14.56 -6.41 -0.81
N GLU A 105 -15.33 -5.41 -1.27
CA GLU A 105 -15.70 -5.23 -2.70
C GLU A 105 -14.51 -5.32 -3.64
N SER A 106 -13.43 -4.68 -3.24
CA SER A 106 -12.20 -4.66 -4.01
C SER A 106 -11.61 -6.06 -4.29
N PHE A 107 -11.91 -7.09 -3.49
CA PHE A 107 -11.44 -8.46 -3.74
C PHE A 107 -12.13 -9.17 -4.90
N PHE A 108 -13.35 -8.76 -5.25
CA PHE A 108 -14.17 -9.43 -6.26
C PHE A 108 -14.62 -8.51 -7.42
N GLU A 109 -14.19 -7.25 -7.40
CA GLU A 109 -14.28 -6.34 -8.54
C GLU A 109 -13.30 -6.71 -9.68
N LYS A 110 -13.63 -6.27 -10.90
CA LYS A 110 -12.90 -6.56 -12.15
C LYS A 110 -12.73 -8.07 -12.39
N LYS A 111 -11.52 -8.61 -12.18
CA LYS A 111 -11.18 -10.02 -12.41
C LYS A 111 -11.35 -10.90 -11.16
N GLY A 112 -11.50 -10.29 -9.98
CA GLY A 112 -11.49 -10.99 -8.70
C GLY A 112 -10.14 -11.62 -8.36
N TYR A 113 -9.80 -11.73 -7.08
CA TYR A 113 -8.61 -12.46 -6.65
C TYR A 113 -8.93 -13.92 -6.39
N ASP A 114 -8.07 -14.82 -6.88
CA ASP A 114 -8.13 -16.24 -6.54
C ASP A 114 -7.08 -16.57 -5.47
N LEU A 115 -7.56 -17.01 -4.30
CA LEU A 115 -6.75 -17.46 -3.18
C LEU A 115 -6.73 -19.00 -3.05
N SER A 116 -7.22 -19.74 -4.06
CA SER A 116 -7.27 -21.21 -4.07
C SER A 116 -5.91 -21.88 -3.83
N GLY A 117 -4.81 -21.19 -4.12
CA GLY A 117 -3.45 -21.62 -3.83
C GLY A 117 -3.21 -21.96 -2.34
N VAL A 118 -3.98 -21.37 -1.43
CA VAL A 118 -3.95 -21.68 0.02
C VAL A 118 -4.19 -23.17 0.29
N ALA A 119 -5.01 -23.85 -0.51
CA ALA A 119 -5.28 -25.28 -0.34
C ALA A 119 -4.04 -26.17 -0.58
N LYS A 120 -3.06 -25.67 -1.34
CA LYS A 120 -1.88 -26.42 -1.80
C LYS A 120 -0.58 -25.97 -1.14
N SER A 121 -0.65 -25.04 -0.19
CA SER A 121 0.49 -24.45 0.48
C SER A 121 0.31 -24.46 2.00
N GLU A 122 1.41 -24.32 2.74
CA GLU A 122 1.38 -24.12 4.18
C GLU A 122 1.60 -22.65 4.52
N PRO A 123 0.92 -22.12 5.56
CA PRO A 123 1.24 -20.79 6.05
C PRO A 123 2.59 -20.82 6.77
N VAL A 124 3.33 -19.72 6.63
CA VAL A 124 4.47 -19.36 7.48
C VAL A 124 3.98 -18.30 8.46
N PHE A 125 4.17 -18.53 9.75
CA PHE A 125 3.89 -17.51 10.77
C PHE A 125 5.08 -16.54 10.83
N ASP A 126 4.82 -15.26 10.59
CA ASP A 126 5.85 -14.21 10.58
C ASP A 126 6.16 -13.73 12.00
N GLU A 127 5.24 -13.98 12.93
CA GLU A 127 5.39 -13.72 14.36
C GLU A 127 4.90 -14.93 15.16
N PRO A 128 5.44 -15.20 16.36
CA PRO A 128 4.90 -16.24 17.24
C PRO A 128 3.41 -16.00 17.52
N PRO A 129 2.55 -17.02 17.42
CA PRO A 129 1.15 -16.94 17.86
C PRO A 129 1.05 -16.41 19.28
N ALA A 130 0.14 -15.46 19.50
CA ALA A 130 -0.03 -14.81 20.80
C ALA A 130 -1.51 -14.65 21.15
N ILE A 131 -1.83 -14.70 22.44
CA ILE A 131 -3.13 -14.31 22.98
C ILE A 131 -2.94 -12.99 23.72
N ASP A 132 -3.72 -11.98 23.38
CA ASP A 132 -3.65 -10.67 24.04
C ASP A 132 -4.36 -10.67 25.41
N SER A 133 -4.32 -9.53 26.11
CA SER A 133 -4.95 -9.39 27.43
C SER A 133 -6.47 -9.54 27.43
N ASN A 134 -7.10 -9.49 26.26
CA ASN A 134 -8.55 -9.66 26.08
C ASN A 134 -8.91 -11.10 25.68
N GLY A 135 -7.95 -12.02 25.64
CA GLY A 135 -8.19 -13.40 25.22
C GLY A 135 -8.29 -13.56 23.69
N VAL A 136 -7.84 -12.56 22.91
CA VAL A 136 -7.85 -12.66 21.44
C VAL A 136 -6.58 -13.33 20.96
N LEU A 137 -6.72 -14.46 20.26
CA LEU A 137 -5.64 -15.12 19.54
C LEU A 137 -5.31 -14.34 18.27
N ILE A 138 -4.07 -13.90 18.12
CA ILE A 138 -3.56 -13.14 16.99
C ILE A 138 -2.58 -14.00 16.20
N LEU A 139 -2.86 -14.17 14.90
CA LEU A 139 -2.01 -14.91 13.97
C LEU A 139 -1.59 -13.99 12.82
N ASN A 140 -0.29 -13.74 12.72
CA ASN A 140 0.34 -12.98 11.64
C ASN A 140 1.19 -13.91 10.78
N GLY A 141 1.05 -13.82 9.46
CA GLY A 141 1.81 -14.69 8.58
C GLY A 141 1.52 -14.50 7.11
N HIS A 142 2.02 -15.43 6.31
CA HIS A 142 1.80 -15.44 4.88
C HIS A 142 1.76 -16.85 4.29
N TYR A 143 1.11 -16.97 3.13
CA TYR A 143 1.24 -18.09 2.23
C TYR A 143 2.18 -17.71 1.08
N PRO A 144 3.27 -18.47 0.85
CA PRO A 144 4.19 -18.26 -0.27
C PRO A 144 3.63 -18.84 -1.58
N THR A 145 2.38 -18.51 -1.90
CA THR A 145 1.70 -18.96 -3.12
C THR A 145 2.21 -18.23 -4.36
N ARG A 146 1.91 -18.79 -5.53
CA ARG A 146 2.17 -18.19 -6.85
C ARG A 146 0.87 -18.20 -7.68
N PRO A 147 0.63 -17.19 -8.55
CA PRO A 147 1.51 -16.05 -8.84
C PRO A 147 1.46 -14.93 -7.78
N ASN A 148 0.65 -15.06 -6.73
CA ASN A 148 0.53 -14.05 -5.68
C ASN A 148 0.91 -14.61 -4.30
N LYS A 149 1.70 -13.86 -3.53
CA LYS A 149 1.89 -14.05 -2.08
C LYS A 149 0.65 -13.51 -1.37
N ILE A 150 0.16 -14.24 -0.38
CA ILE A 150 -0.99 -13.85 0.43
C ILE A 150 -0.50 -13.61 1.86
N THR A 151 -0.55 -12.38 2.36
CA THR A 151 -0.25 -12.08 3.77
C THR A 151 -1.53 -11.93 4.56
N PHE A 152 -1.52 -12.30 5.83
CA PHE A 152 -2.69 -12.23 6.68
C PHE A 152 -2.36 -11.75 8.10
N THR A 153 -3.34 -11.06 8.69
CA THR A 153 -3.50 -10.91 10.13
C THR A 153 -4.90 -11.38 10.47
N LEU A 154 -5.01 -12.48 11.22
CA LEU A 154 -6.29 -13.03 11.66
C LEU A 154 -6.36 -12.96 13.18
N LYS A 155 -7.49 -12.47 13.68
CA LYS A 155 -7.77 -12.36 15.11
C LYS A 155 -8.96 -13.22 15.46
N TYR A 156 -8.79 -14.09 16.44
CA TYR A 156 -9.81 -15.05 16.86
C TYR A 156 -10.18 -14.85 18.32
N LEU A 157 -11.46 -15.05 18.62
CA LEU A 157 -11.99 -15.14 19.97
C LEU A 157 -12.56 -16.55 20.17
N GLY A 158 -12.28 -17.17 21.31
CA GLY A 158 -12.88 -18.44 21.69
C GLY A 158 -14.37 -18.27 21.97
N GLU A 159 -15.23 -18.84 21.13
CA GLU A 159 -16.67 -18.97 21.40
C GLU A 159 -16.99 -20.41 21.76
N LYS A 160 -17.09 -20.67 23.07
CA LYS A 160 -17.24 -22.02 23.66
C LYS A 160 -16.02 -22.88 23.35
N THR A 161 -16.10 -23.74 22.33
CA THR A 161 -15.02 -24.67 21.92
C THR A 161 -14.58 -24.41 20.48
N VAL A 162 -14.94 -23.25 19.90
CA VAL A 162 -14.66 -22.91 18.51
C VAL A 162 -14.04 -21.53 18.44
N TRP A 163 -12.88 -21.42 17.82
CA TRP A 163 -12.27 -20.13 17.49
C TRP A 163 -13.03 -19.46 16.34
N LYS A 164 -13.50 -18.23 16.57
CA LYS A 164 -14.24 -17.42 15.59
C LYS A 164 -13.52 -16.11 15.31
N LEU A 165 -13.59 -15.62 14.08
CA LEU A 165 -12.91 -14.39 13.67
C LEU A 165 -13.55 -13.15 14.31
N VAL A 166 -12.74 -12.37 15.02
CA VAL A 166 -13.03 -10.99 15.47
C VAL A 166 -12.21 -9.95 14.70
N GLY A 167 -11.35 -10.39 13.78
CA GLY A 167 -10.68 -9.51 12.84
C GLY A 167 -10.02 -10.28 11.71
N ILE A 168 -10.09 -9.71 10.51
CA ILE A 168 -9.50 -10.28 9.30
C ILE A 168 -8.85 -9.15 8.49
N ASN A 169 -7.60 -9.37 8.13
CA ASN A 169 -6.87 -8.58 7.17
C ASN A 169 -6.11 -9.53 6.26
N VAL A 170 -6.38 -9.42 4.96
CA VAL A 170 -5.77 -10.24 3.92
C VAL A 170 -5.21 -9.28 2.89
N GLN A 171 -3.99 -9.56 2.41
CA GLN A 171 -3.39 -8.83 1.32
C GLN A 171 -2.87 -9.81 0.29
N VAL A 172 -3.11 -9.50 -0.97
CA VAL A 172 -2.64 -10.30 -2.10
C VAL A 172 -1.65 -9.43 -2.87
N ALA A 173 -0.44 -9.94 -3.07
CA ALA A 173 0.63 -9.23 -3.76
C ALA A 173 1.25 -10.12 -4.84
N PRO A 174 1.45 -9.63 -6.07
CA PRO A 174 2.10 -10.39 -7.13
C PRO A 174 3.54 -10.73 -6.74
N VAL A 175 3.94 -11.96 -7.05
CA VAL A 175 5.32 -12.44 -7.00
C VAL A 175 5.73 -12.67 -8.44
N VAL A 176 6.73 -11.92 -8.89
CA VAL A 176 7.32 -12.12 -10.20
C VAL A 176 8.53 -13.03 -10.07
N GLU A 177 8.67 -13.96 -11.00
CA GLU A 177 9.95 -14.66 -11.14
C GLU A 177 10.97 -13.67 -11.68
N ASN A 178 12.02 -13.43 -10.89
CA ASN A 178 13.10 -12.57 -11.31
C ASN A 178 14.24 -13.41 -11.87
N THR A 179 14.43 -13.33 -13.19
CA THR A 179 15.59 -13.92 -13.88
C THR A 179 16.69 -12.90 -14.15
N GLY A 180 16.48 -11.65 -13.75
CA GLY A 180 17.44 -10.56 -13.87
C GLY A 180 18.45 -10.58 -12.75
N THR A 181 19.66 -10.11 -13.04
CA THR A 181 20.67 -9.82 -12.03
C THR A 181 20.51 -8.40 -11.51
N LEU A 182 20.92 -8.15 -10.26
CA LEU A 182 20.93 -6.81 -9.71
C LEU A 182 21.79 -5.90 -10.60
N PRO A 183 21.25 -4.80 -11.17
CA PRO A 183 22.03 -3.92 -12.03
C PRO A 183 23.17 -3.23 -11.28
N SER A 184 24.21 -2.87 -12.02
CA SER A 184 25.29 -2.02 -11.51
C SER A 184 24.78 -0.64 -11.13
N GLU A 185 25.51 0.07 -10.26
CA GLU A 185 25.10 1.40 -9.80
C GLU A 185 24.89 2.39 -10.97
N LYS A 186 25.71 2.28 -12.03
CA LYS A 186 25.56 3.08 -13.25
C LYS A 186 24.22 2.80 -13.95
N GLU A 187 23.86 1.53 -14.07
CA GLU A 187 22.58 1.12 -14.67
C GLU A 187 21.39 1.54 -13.80
N LEU A 188 21.51 1.44 -12.47
CA LEU A 188 20.47 1.89 -11.54
C LEU A 188 20.22 3.40 -11.65
N LYS A 189 21.28 4.20 -11.76
CA LYS A 189 21.17 5.65 -12.01
C LYS A 189 20.51 5.94 -13.36
N ALA A 190 20.83 5.16 -14.39
CA ALA A 190 20.22 5.29 -15.71
C ALA A 190 18.72 4.91 -15.70
N LEU A 191 18.34 3.83 -15.00
CA LEU A 191 16.94 3.43 -14.82
C LEU A 191 16.15 4.53 -14.11
N ALA A 192 16.67 5.05 -13.00
CA ALA A 192 16.00 6.10 -12.25
C ALA A 192 15.82 7.38 -13.08
N LEU A 193 16.89 7.84 -13.75
CA LEU A 193 16.84 9.01 -14.61
C LEU A 193 15.87 8.82 -15.79
N GLY A 194 15.97 7.68 -16.49
CA GLY A 194 15.13 7.38 -17.65
C GLY A 194 13.64 7.34 -17.29
N SER A 195 13.28 6.65 -16.20
CA SER A 195 11.88 6.58 -15.74
C SER A 195 11.32 7.95 -15.33
N LEU A 196 12.08 8.76 -14.61
CA LEU A 196 11.64 10.09 -14.19
C LEU A 196 11.57 11.08 -15.37
N MET A 197 12.42 10.94 -16.38
CA MET A 197 12.36 11.77 -17.59
C MET A 197 11.19 11.38 -18.49
N ALA A 198 10.90 10.09 -18.66
CA ALA A 198 9.68 9.65 -19.35
C ALA A 198 8.42 10.16 -18.63
N PHE A 199 8.39 10.10 -17.29
CA PHE A 199 7.30 10.66 -16.50
C PHE A 199 7.17 12.19 -16.67
N ASN A 200 8.29 12.92 -16.64
CA ASN A 200 8.32 14.36 -16.87
C ASN A 200 7.75 14.70 -18.25
N GLN A 201 8.19 14.00 -19.29
CA GLN A 201 7.70 14.21 -20.65
C GLN A 201 6.17 14.06 -20.72
N SER A 202 5.61 13.01 -20.09
CA SER A 202 4.16 12.83 -20.03
C SER A 202 3.41 13.94 -19.30
N ILE A 203 4.01 14.53 -18.27
CA ILE A 203 3.45 15.72 -17.59
C ILE A 203 3.44 16.91 -18.55
N GLN A 204 4.58 17.20 -19.19
CA GLN A 204 4.72 18.35 -20.09
C GLN A 204 3.81 18.26 -21.32
N GLU A 205 3.68 17.06 -21.90
CA GLU A 205 2.81 16.79 -23.04
C GLU A 205 1.34 16.58 -22.65
N LYS A 206 1.06 16.44 -21.35
CA LYS A 206 -0.26 16.08 -20.80
C LYS A 206 -0.83 14.80 -21.43
N ASN A 207 0.07 13.90 -21.84
CA ASN A 207 -0.21 12.64 -22.51
C ASN A 207 0.64 11.51 -21.88
N PHE A 208 -0.01 10.42 -21.48
CA PHE A 208 0.60 9.27 -20.83
C PHE A 208 0.65 8.03 -21.72
N ASP A 209 0.32 8.12 -23.01
CA ASP A 209 0.28 6.97 -23.92
C ASP A 209 1.66 6.30 -24.06
N ASP A 210 2.71 7.07 -24.35
CA ASP A 210 4.07 6.54 -24.51
C ASP A 210 4.62 5.97 -23.19
N PHE A 211 4.40 6.68 -22.08
CA PHE A 211 4.78 6.19 -20.75
C PHE A 211 4.05 4.88 -20.41
N TYR A 212 2.76 4.78 -20.74
CA TYR A 212 1.97 3.56 -20.57
C TYR A 212 2.52 2.38 -21.40
N GLN A 213 3.04 2.62 -22.61
CA GLN A 213 3.65 1.54 -23.40
C GLN A 213 4.96 1.02 -22.79
N GLN A 214 5.72 1.88 -22.11
CA GLN A 214 7.04 1.55 -21.57
C GLN A 214 7.01 0.84 -20.21
N ILE A 215 5.93 0.99 -19.43
CA ILE A 215 5.79 0.32 -18.14
C ILE A 215 5.66 -1.20 -18.27
N ALA A 216 5.83 -1.93 -17.17
CA ALA A 216 5.74 -3.38 -17.14
C ALA A 216 4.32 -3.86 -17.48
N LYS A 217 4.21 -5.07 -18.07
CA LYS A 217 2.90 -5.69 -18.37
C LYS A 217 2.03 -5.78 -17.11
N LEU A 218 2.63 -6.15 -15.99
CA LEU A 218 1.95 -6.24 -14.69
C LEU A 218 1.23 -4.93 -14.32
N TRP A 219 1.83 -3.77 -14.60
CA TRP A 219 1.21 -2.49 -14.31
C TRP A 219 0.19 -2.08 -15.39
N ARG A 220 0.47 -2.37 -16.67
CA ARG A 220 -0.49 -2.14 -17.77
C ARG A 220 -1.82 -2.88 -17.57
N ASP A 221 -1.79 -4.11 -17.04
CA ASP A 221 -3.00 -4.91 -16.82
C ASP A 221 -3.96 -4.28 -15.79
N GLU A 222 -3.50 -3.33 -14.96
CA GLU A 222 -4.26 -2.72 -13.87
C GLU A 222 -4.70 -1.27 -14.12
N THR A 223 -4.12 -0.61 -15.12
CA THR A 223 -4.31 0.82 -15.39
C THR A 223 -4.51 1.09 -16.88
N THR A 224 -4.75 2.35 -17.23
CA THR A 224 -4.74 2.85 -18.60
C THR A 224 -3.96 4.15 -18.65
N ALA A 225 -3.53 4.59 -19.83
CA ALA A 225 -2.90 5.90 -20.00
C ALA A 225 -3.79 7.04 -19.44
N GLY A 226 -5.10 7.00 -19.74
CA GLY A 226 -6.08 7.94 -19.18
C GLY A 226 -6.12 7.90 -17.65
N LYS A 227 -6.08 6.71 -17.05
CA LYS A 227 -6.07 6.58 -15.59
C LYS A 227 -4.79 7.10 -14.96
N LEU A 228 -3.63 6.89 -15.60
CA LEU A 228 -2.36 7.47 -15.16
C LEU A 228 -2.42 9.00 -15.21
N LYS A 229 -2.97 9.57 -16.27
CA LYS A 229 -3.19 11.03 -16.37
C LYS A 229 -4.05 11.55 -15.21
N GLU A 230 -5.17 10.89 -14.90
CA GLU A 230 -6.01 11.26 -13.75
C GLU A 230 -5.23 11.21 -12.42
N ILE A 231 -4.46 10.14 -12.19
CA ILE A 231 -3.67 9.96 -10.97
C ILE A 231 -2.63 11.07 -10.81
N PHE A 232 -1.98 11.47 -11.90
CA PHE A 232 -0.92 12.48 -11.91
C PHE A 232 -1.41 13.88 -12.30
N GLN A 233 -2.73 14.13 -12.30
CA GLN A 233 -3.31 15.40 -12.72
C GLN A 233 -2.74 16.59 -11.94
N SER A 234 -2.45 16.43 -10.64
CA SER A 234 -1.87 17.49 -9.82
C SER A 234 -0.46 17.92 -10.25
N PHE A 235 0.32 17.03 -10.89
CA PHE A 235 1.61 17.38 -11.47
C PHE A 235 1.43 18.21 -12.74
N ILE A 236 0.43 17.88 -13.56
CA ILE A 236 0.04 18.64 -14.75
C ILE A 236 -0.45 20.03 -14.36
N ASP A 237 -1.37 20.13 -13.40
CA ASP A 237 -1.99 21.39 -12.98
C ASP A 237 -0.99 22.36 -12.34
N LYS A 238 0.03 21.81 -11.66
CA LYS A 238 1.12 22.58 -11.06
C LYS A 238 2.28 22.84 -12.02
N GLU A 239 2.16 22.39 -13.27
CA GLU A 239 3.19 22.54 -14.31
C GLU A 239 4.57 22.06 -13.81
N VAL A 240 4.58 20.91 -13.13
CA VAL A 240 5.81 20.37 -12.53
C VAL A 240 6.84 20.07 -13.61
N ASP A 241 8.03 20.67 -13.49
CA ASP A 241 9.18 20.36 -14.34
C ASP A 241 10.28 19.64 -13.54
N LEU A 242 10.57 18.40 -13.94
CA LEU A 242 11.65 17.57 -13.39
C LEU A 242 12.93 17.65 -14.23
N SER A 243 12.97 18.39 -15.35
CA SER A 243 14.15 18.51 -16.22
C SER A 243 15.48 18.81 -15.50
N PRO A 244 15.53 19.55 -14.36
CA PRO A 244 16.78 19.81 -13.66
C PRO A 244 17.49 18.56 -13.12
N ILE A 245 16.78 17.44 -12.92
CA ILE A 245 17.40 16.20 -12.44
C ILE A 245 18.46 15.65 -13.40
N SER A 246 18.39 16.00 -14.68
CA SER A 246 19.37 15.59 -15.72
C SER A 246 20.78 16.13 -15.46
N LYS A 247 20.91 17.18 -14.64
CA LYS A 247 22.18 17.86 -14.35
C LYS A 247 22.84 17.40 -13.05
N VAL A 248 22.17 16.53 -12.28
CA VAL A 248 22.60 16.07 -10.97
C VAL A 248 22.47 14.56 -10.85
N GLN A 249 23.23 13.96 -9.93
CA GLN A 249 23.15 12.53 -9.66
C GLN A 249 22.19 12.26 -8.50
N PRO A 250 21.43 11.14 -8.53
CA PRO A 250 20.60 10.77 -7.41
C PRO A 250 21.48 10.29 -6.24
N LYS A 251 20.98 10.47 -5.02
CA LYS A 251 21.46 9.80 -3.82
C LYS A 251 20.44 8.73 -3.45
N PHE A 252 20.87 7.46 -3.46
CA PHE A 252 20.03 6.35 -2.99
C PHE A 252 20.04 6.29 -1.46
N GLU A 253 18.87 6.08 -0.86
CA GLU A 253 18.70 6.05 0.61
C GLU A 253 19.11 4.70 1.21
N GLU A 254 18.83 3.62 0.47
CA GLU A 254 19.13 2.25 0.86
C GLU A 254 19.97 1.58 -0.24
N LYS A 255 20.70 0.52 0.11
CA LYS A 255 21.39 -0.29 -0.89
C LYS A 255 20.34 -0.94 -1.80
N PRO A 256 20.36 -0.70 -3.12
CA PRO A 256 19.41 -1.30 -4.04
C PRO A 256 19.41 -2.82 -3.94
N ALA A 257 18.22 -3.42 -3.88
CA ALA A 257 18.03 -4.85 -3.74
C ALA A 257 16.79 -5.32 -4.51
N ILE A 258 16.83 -6.60 -4.89
CA ILE A 258 15.66 -7.33 -5.37
C ILE A 258 14.99 -7.93 -4.13
N ASN A 259 13.73 -7.63 -3.91
CA ASN A 259 12.98 -8.12 -2.76
C ASN A 259 12.46 -9.55 -2.97
N GLU A 260 11.83 -10.13 -1.95
CA GLU A 260 11.23 -11.48 -1.99
C GLU A 260 10.14 -11.66 -3.05
N SER A 261 9.51 -10.56 -3.48
CA SER A 261 8.51 -10.58 -4.55
C SER A 261 9.14 -10.52 -5.95
N GLY A 262 10.47 -10.54 -6.04
CA GLY A 262 11.22 -10.46 -7.29
C GLY A 262 11.28 -9.06 -7.90
N MET A 263 10.99 -8.00 -7.14
CA MET A 263 11.01 -6.63 -7.63
C MET A 263 12.28 -5.89 -7.18
N LEU A 264 12.90 -5.14 -8.10
CA LEU A 264 13.93 -4.16 -7.75
C LEU A 264 13.26 -2.90 -7.22
N ILE A 265 13.66 -2.44 -6.03
CA ILE A 265 13.17 -1.20 -5.42
C ILE A 265 14.32 -0.18 -5.38
N LEU A 266 14.08 1.00 -5.95
CA LEU A 266 15.00 2.14 -5.90
C LEU A 266 14.35 3.29 -5.15
N LYS A 267 14.87 3.59 -3.97
CA LYS A 267 14.52 4.77 -3.19
C LYS A 267 15.66 5.76 -3.21
N GLY A 268 15.37 7.02 -3.44
CA GLY A 268 16.41 8.03 -3.48
C GLY A 268 15.88 9.42 -3.69
N SER A 269 16.80 10.34 -3.89
CA SER A 269 16.47 11.73 -4.19
C SER A 269 17.47 12.41 -5.11
N TYR A 270 16.98 13.35 -5.92
CA TYR A 270 17.81 14.28 -6.67
C TYR A 270 17.85 15.63 -5.93
N PRO A 271 19.05 16.12 -5.58
CA PRO A 271 19.22 17.43 -4.95
C PRO A 271 19.27 18.53 -6.02
N THR A 272 18.12 18.90 -6.60
CA THR A 272 18.07 20.04 -7.52
C THR A 272 18.12 21.36 -6.75
N GLN A 273 18.33 22.49 -7.45
CA GLN A 273 18.50 23.80 -6.81
C GLN A 273 17.23 24.30 -6.09
N SER A 274 16.07 24.19 -6.74
CA SER A 274 14.80 24.76 -6.22
C SER A 274 14.05 23.79 -5.31
N SER A 275 14.15 22.49 -5.59
CA SER A 275 13.45 21.45 -4.83
C SER A 275 14.21 20.13 -4.83
N LYS A 276 14.12 19.40 -3.72
CA LYS A 276 14.54 18.01 -3.65
C LYS A 276 13.45 17.14 -4.27
N VAL A 277 13.80 16.37 -5.30
CA VAL A 277 12.91 15.36 -5.91
C VAL A 277 13.15 14.05 -5.18
N VAL A 278 12.23 13.63 -4.32
CA VAL A 278 12.28 12.34 -3.62
C VAL A 278 11.48 11.32 -4.42
N PHE A 279 12.01 10.12 -4.60
CA PHE A 279 11.36 9.09 -5.41
C PHE A 279 11.43 7.70 -4.77
N THR A 280 10.43 6.90 -5.10
CA THR A 280 10.48 5.44 -5.02
C THR A 280 10.06 4.88 -6.38
N LEU A 281 10.96 4.13 -7.01
CA LEU A 281 10.74 3.46 -8.29
C LEU A 281 10.83 1.96 -8.08
N LYS A 282 9.96 1.22 -8.76
CA LYS A 282 9.92 -0.24 -8.66
C LYS A 282 9.94 -0.84 -10.04
N TYR A 283 10.74 -1.89 -10.19
CA TYR A 283 10.95 -2.54 -11.48
C TYR A 283 10.76 -4.05 -11.37
N VAL A 284 10.24 -4.63 -12.44
CA VAL A 284 10.25 -6.08 -12.69
C VAL A 284 11.17 -6.35 -13.88
N TYR A 285 11.81 -7.51 -13.88
CA TYR A 285 12.59 -7.94 -15.03
C TYR A 285 11.68 -8.75 -15.97
N GLU A 286 11.36 -8.19 -17.13
CA GLU A 286 10.55 -8.84 -18.17
C GLU A 286 11.14 -8.53 -19.56
N ASP A 287 11.04 -9.47 -20.50
CA ASP A 287 11.56 -9.31 -21.87
C ASP A 287 13.04 -8.87 -21.92
N ALA A 288 13.87 -9.45 -21.05
CA ALA A 288 15.28 -9.13 -20.87
C ALA A 288 15.60 -7.67 -20.46
N ALA A 289 14.60 -6.94 -19.95
CA ALA A 289 14.76 -5.56 -19.51
C ALA A 289 14.10 -5.29 -18.15
N TRP A 290 14.63 -4.32 -17.40
CA TRP A 290 13.97 -3.80 -16.21
C TRP A 290 12.88 -2.82 -16.61
N LYS A 291 11.61 -3.19 -16.43
CA LYS A 291 10.47 -2.33 -16.72
C LYS A 291 9.84 -1.79 -15.45
N LEU A 292 9.45 -0.53 -15.51
CA LEU A 292 8.85 0.20 -14.39
C LEU A 292 7.46 -0.36 -14.08
N VAL A 293 7.24 -0.81 -12.85
CA VAL A 293 5.95 -1.34 -12.35
C VAL A 293 5.31 -0.43 -11.30
N GLY A 294 6.03 0.60 -10.85
CA GLY A 294 5.50 1.60 -9.95
C GLY A 294 6.42 2.80 -9.77
N ILE A 295 5.81 3.97 -9.62
CA ILE A 295 6.46 5.27 -9.44
C ILE A 295 5.78 6.07 -8.34
N ASN A 296 6.57 6.60 -7.42
CA ASN A 296 6.15 7.61 -6.46
C ASN A 296 7.18 8.74 -6.50
N VAL A 297 6.70 9.98 -6.62
CA VAL A 297 7.54 11.18 -6.73
C VAL A 297 6.97 12.24 -5.80
N ASN A 298 7.82 12.86 -5.01
CA ASN A 298 7.48 13.99 -4.15
C ASN A 298 8.49 15.12 -4.33
N LEU A 299 8.00 16.36 -4.29
CA LEU A 299 8.83 17.56 -4.35
C LEU A 299 8.86 18.22 -2.98
N THR A 300 10.04 18.34 -2.39
CA THR A 300 10.26 19.10 -1.15
C THR A 300 11.01 20.37 -1.49
N LYS A 301 10.47 21.55 -1.17
CA LYS A 301 11.19 22.81 -1.38
C LYS A 301 12.47 22.82 -0.55
N ASN A 302 13.56 23.26 -1.15
CA ASN A 302 14.78 23.53 -0.38
C ASN A 302 14.54 24.81 0.43
N GLU A 303 14.64 24.75 1.75
CA GLU A 303 14.63 25.97 2.55
C GLU A 303 15.89 26.78 2.23
N THR A 304 15.72 27.93 1.59
CA THR A 304 16.78 28.92 1.49
C THR A 304 17.06 29.39 2.90
N LYS A 305 18.20 28.97 3.46
CA LYS A 305 18.77 29.60 4.64
C LYS A 305 19.14 31.01 4.20
N THR A 306 18.26 31.98 4.40
CA THR A 306 18.57 33.39 4.19
C THR A 306 19.61 33.74 5.24
N GLU A 307 20.87 33.68 4.84
CA GLU A 307 21.98 34.25 5.58
C GLU A 307 21.68 35.75 5.66
N LYS A 308 21.21 36.20 6.84
CA LYS A 308 21.19 37.61 7.16
C LYS A 308 22.65 38.05 7.15
N THR A 309 23.08 38.72 6.09
CA THR A 309 24.18 39.66 6.17
C THR A 309 23.75 40.74 7.16
N ASP A 310 24.29 40.64 8.37
CA ASP A 310 24.38 41.76 9.29
C ASP A 310 25.35 42.76 8.65
N ASP A 311 24.81 43.83 8.04
CA ASP A 311 25.60 45.01 7.69
C ASP A 311 25.42 46.05 8.80
N GLU A 312 26.58 46.48 9.31
CA GLU A 312 26.86 47.52 10.32
C GLU A 312 26.22 48.89 10.05
#